data_AF-A0A2D8PTZ2-F1
#
_entry.id   AF-A0A2D8PTZ2-F1
#
_cell.length_a   1.000
_cell.length_b   1.000
_cell.length_c   1.000
_cell.angle_alpha   90.00
_cell.angle_beta   90.00
_cell.angle_gamma   90.00
#
_symmetry.space_group_name_H-M   'P 1'
#
loop_
_entity.id
_entity.type
_entity.pdbx_description
1 polymer ?
#
loop_
_entity_poly.entity_id
_entity_poly.type
_entity_poly.pdbx_seq_one_letter_code
_entity_poly.pdbx_strand_id
1 'polypeptide(L)'
;FAQFDLDPIKLRDPSTESVRTYRDLAATPGASLYTIELLAPSLSEAYSLANRLRVLPEVEKALTAANLVPNQQNDKLAIIEDMNVFLAPLRLPNIAAESGNKEETFKTLRQTLMLKPKQNLPELVTAAQTLNLAMAKLKTAKQIEAFEADVFRYFRQQMNRLTTALDAGPVALRDLPASIRERYLAANGRARVQVYPRDDLEDPAALRKFVDAVREIAPEATGSPVEILEAGRAVVNSVVTAAAISLIVVSGMVFLILSSTRDTAMVLIPLVLAALYTVAATVILSMPFNFANVIVLPLLIGLGVASGIHLVSRARAENSAAAAFASTTPRAVMFSALTTIASFGSLAISGHRGTASMGELLALSIGITLVCTLMVLPALMRLWPVRPKDAS
;
A
#
# COMPACT_ATOMS: atom_id res chain seq x y z
N PHE A 1 -1.49 20.02 7.75
CA PHE A 1 -2.37 19.36 8.74
C PHE A 1 -1.83 17.96 9.04
N ALA A 2 -2.08 17.41 10.23
CA ALA A 2 -1.68 16.03 10.54
C ALA A 2 -2.40 15.05 9.59
N GLN A 3 -1.65 14.10 9.04
CA GLN A 3 -2.14 13.12 8.08
C GLN A 3 -2.19 11.73 8.72
N PHE A 4 -3.15 10.92 8.28
CA PHE A 4 -3.26 9.51 8.64
C PHE A 4 -3.04 8.67 7.38
N ASP A 5 -2.03 7.83 7.41
CA ASP A 5 -1.69 6.89 6.35
C ASP A 5 -2.58 5.65 6.46
N LEU A 6 -3.39 5.44 5.43
CA LEU A 6 -4.34 4.33 5.35
C LEU A 6 -3.72 3.08 4.74
N ASP A 7 -2.53 3.16 4.14
CA ASP A 7 -1.94 2.03 3.44
C ASP A 7 -1.25 1.06 4.43
N PRO A 8 -1.79 -0.15 4.65
CA PRO A 8 -1.18 -1.13 5.56
C PRO A 8 0.12 -1.72 4.99
N ILE A 9 0.37 -1.65 3.68
CA ILE A 9 1.59 -2.19 3.05
C ILE A 9 2.81 -1.37 3.45
N LYS A 10 2.68 -0.06 3.67
CA LYS A 10 3.78 0.79 4.16
C LYS A 10 4.26 0.41 5.57
N LEU A 11 3.45 -0.30 6.35
CA LEU A 11 3.84 -0.82 7.67
C LEU A 11 4.66 -2.11 7.60
N ARG A 12 4.62 -2.80 6.45
CA ARG A 12 5.39 -4.02 6.20
C ARG A 12 6.81 -3.67 5.79
N ASP A 13 7.70 -4.62 6.00
CA ASP A 13 9.09 -4.49 5.59
C ASP A 13 9.18 -4.53 4.05
N PRO A 14 9.65 -3.44 3.40
CA PRO A 14 9.71 -3.34 1.94
C PRO A 14 10.74 -4.27 1.30
N SER A 15 11.67 -4.83 2.09
CA SER A 15 12.72 -5.72 1.59
C SER A 15 12.25 -7.17 1.41
N THR A 16 11.11 -7.52 2.03
CA THR A 16 10.55 -8.88 1.95
C THR A 16 10.09 -9.23 0.54
N GLU A 17 10.27 -10.49 0.15
CA GLU A 17 9.88 -10.99 -1.18
C GLU A 17 8.41 -10.70 -1.49
N SER A 18 7.50 -10.96 -0.55
CA SER A 18 6.07 -10.74 -0.72
C SER A 18 5.70 -9.27 -1.00
N VAL A 19 6.30 -8.31 -0.29
CA VAL A 19 6.03 -6.88 -0.50
C VAL A 19 6.66 -6.40 -1.81
N ARG A 20 7.83 -6.92 -2.19
CA ARG A 20 8.45 -6.61 -3.49
C ARG A 20 7.60 -7.13 -4.65
N THR A 21 7.20 -8.40 -4.60
CA THR A 21 6.30 -8.98 -5.61
C THR A 21 4.96 -8.24 -5.68
N TYR A 22 4.41 -7.84 -4.54
CA TYR A 22 3.19 -7.02 -4.50
C TYR A 22 3.38 -5.70 -5.26
N ARG A 23 4.47 -4.97 -5.00
CA ARG A 23 4.77 -3.70 -5.68
C ARG A 23 5.05 -3.87 -7.17
N ASP A 24 5.77 -4.93 -7.54
CA ASP A 24 6.05 -5.25 -8.95
C ASP A 24 4.73 -5.53 -9.71
N LEU A 25 3.79 -6.23 -9.08
CA LEU A 25 2.45 -6.46 -9.64
C LEU A 25 1.61 -5.19 -9.69
N ALA A 26 1.61 -4.38 -8.62
CA ALA A 26 0.87 -3.13 -8.54
C ALA A 26 1.34 -2.10 -9.58
N ALA A 27 2.63 -2.11 -9.93
CA ALA A 27 3.20 -1.27 -10.99
C ALA A 27 2.77 -1.68 -12.41
N THR A 28 2.16 -2.86 -12.58
CA THR A 28 1.69 -3.32 -13.89
C THR A 28 0.38 -2.61 -14.27
N PRO A 29 0.32 -1.87 -15.39
CA PRO A 29 -0.90 -1.16 -15.80
C PRO A 29 -2.11 -2.09 -15.93
N GLY A 30 -3.23 -1.70 -15.33
CA GLY A 30 -4.47 -2.48 -15.32
C GLY A 30 -4.46 -3.71 -14.41
N ALA A 31 -3.41 -3.93 -13.62
CA ALA A 31 -3.31 -5.02 -12.64
C ALA A 31 -3.53 -4.54 -11.20
N SER A 32 -4.26 -3.44 -11.00
CA SER A 32 -4.56 -2.94 -9.65
C SER A 32 -5.13 -4.06 -8.78
N LEU A 33 -4.45 -4.32 -7.67
CA LEU A 33 -4.82 -5.33 -6.69
C LEU A 33 -5.98 -4.83 -5.81
N TYR A 34 -6.23 -3.52 -5.82
CA TYR A 34 -7.29 -2.88 -5.09
C TYR A 34 -8.54 -2.78 -5.96
N THR A 35 -9.53 -3.61 -5.65
CA THR A 35 -10.82 -3.62 -6.37
C THR A 35 -11.98 -3.53 -5.41
N ILE A 36 -13.02 -2.81 -5.82
CA ILE A 36 -14.31 -2.81 -5.15
C ILE A 36 -15.14 -3.96 -5.69
N GLU A 37 -15.79 -4.68 -4.79
CA GLU A 37 -16.62 -5.83 -5.07
C GLU A 37 -18.07 -5.52 -4.74
N LEU A 38 -18.94 -5.94 -5.66
CA LEU A 38 -20.38 -5.72 -5.60
C LEU A 38 -21.09 -7.02 -5.95
N LEU A 39 -22.25 -7.26 -5.34
CA LEU A 39 -23.08 -8.42 -5.62
C LEU A 39 -24.47 -7.98 -6.08
N ALA A 40 -24.81 -8.28 -7.32
CA ALA A 40 -26.13 -8.02 -7.88
C ALA A 40 -27.02 -9.28 -7.81
N PRO A 41 -28.35 -9.13 -7.72
CA PRO A 41 -29.32 -10.23 -7.75
C PRO A 41 -29.24 -11.13 -8.99
N SER A 42 -28.86 -10.58 -10.14
CA SER A 42 -28.79 -11.30 -11.42
C SER A 42 -27.65 -10.78 -12.30
N LEU A 43 -27.28 -11.57 -13.33
CA LEU A 43 -26.26 -11.16 -14.31
C LEU A 43 -26.68 -9.92 -15.12
N SER A 44 -27.97 -9.78 -15.43
CA SER A 44 -28.49 -8.61 -16.15
C SER A 44 -28.36 -7.34 -15.32
N GLU A 45 -28.70 -7.41 -14.03
CA GLU A 45 -28.53 -6.31 -13.09
C GLU A 45 -27.07 -5.98 -12.84
N ALA A 46 -26.21 -6.99 -12.70
CA ALA A 46 -24.75 -6.81 -12.62
C ALA A 46 -24.21 -6.04 -13.84
N TYR A 47 -24.68 -6.36 -15.04
CA TYR A 47 -24.26 -5.69 -16.26
C TYR A 47 -24.74 -4.22 -16.31
N SER A 48 -26.00 -3.98 -15.94
CA SER A 48 -26.55 -2.62 -15.83
C SER A 48 -25.80 -1.78 -14.80
N LEU A 49 -25.52 -2.35 -13.62
CA LEU A 49 -24.74 -1.71 -12.57
C LEU A 49 -23.30 -1.40 -13.03
N ALA A 50 -22.64 -2.37 -13.67
CA ALA A 50 -21.30 -2.17 -14.23
C ALA A 50 -21.27 -1.04 -15.27
N ASN A 51 -22.29 -0.91 -16.12
CA ASN A 51 -22.38 0.18 -17.09
C ASN A 51 -22.52 1.55 -16.41
N ARG A 52 -23.34 1.65 -15.36
CA ARG A 52 -23.47 2.90 -14.57
C ARG A 52 -22.13 3.29 -13.94
N LEU A 53 -21.39 2.33 -13.40
CA LEU A 53 -20.10 2.57 -12.74
C LEU A 53 -18.99 2.94 -13.72
N ARG A 54 -18.98 2.38 -14.95
CA ARG A 54 -17.99 2.71 -15.99
C ARG A 54 -18.02 4.17 -16.44
N VAL A 55 -19.11 4.89 -16.19
CA VAL A 55 -19.24 6.32 -16.51
C VAL A 55 -18.47 7.20 -15.51
N LEU A 56 -18.19 6.70 -14.32
CA LEU A 56 -17.47 7.46 -13.29
C LEU A 56 -16.02 7.73 -13.71
N PRO A 57 -15.51 8.96 -13.54
CA PRO A 57 -14.13 9.29 -13.90
C PRO A 57 -13.10 8.54 -13.05
N GLU A 58 -13.44 8.14 -11.82
CA GLU A 58 -12.59 7.40 -10.89
C GLU A 58 -12.47 5.89 -11.24
N VAL A 59 -13.33 5.37 -12.13
CA VAL A 59 -13.39 3.95 -12.48
C VAL A 59 -12.65 3.71 -13.80
N GLU A 60 -11.66 2.81 -13.81
CA GLU A 60 -10.99 2.38 -15.03
C GLU A 60 -11.85 1.37 -15.80
N LYS A 61 -12.33 0.35 -15.09
CA LYS A 61 -13.12 -0.75 -15.63
C LYS A 61 -14.00 -1.36 -14.55
N ALA A 62 -15.22 -1.72 -14.93
CA ALA A 62 -16.07 -2.60 -14.14
C ALA A 62 -16.23 -3.93 -14.91
N LEU A 63 -15.91 -5.05 -14.30
CA LEU A 63 -15.95 -6.39 -14.90
C LEU A 63 -17.10 -7.21 -14.31
N THR A 64 -17.74 -7.99 -15.18
CA THR A 64 -18.78 -8.96 -14.86
C THR A 64 -18.53 -10.24 -15.64
N ALA A 65 -19.26 -11.32 -15.35
CA ALA A 65 -19.16 -12.55 -16.14
C ALA A 65 -19.46 -12.32 -17.64
N ALA A 66 -20.31 -11.34 -17.97
CA ALA A 66 -20.63 -11.00 -19.35
C ALA A 66 -19.44 -10.42 -20.12
N ASN A 67 -18.47 -9.79 -19.43
CA ASN A 67 -17.25 -9.27 -20.05
C ASN A 67 -16.27 -10.35 -20.49
N LEU A 68 -16.43 -11.58 -20.01
CA LEU A 68 -15.63 -12.73 -20.42
C LEU A 68 -16.13 -13.36 -21.72
N VAL A 69 -17.34 -12.97 -22.15
CA VAL A 69 -17.92 -13.39 -23.42
C VAL A 69 -17.62 -12.30 -24.45
N PRO A 70 -16.89 -12.60 -25.55
CA PRO A 70 -16.56 -11.59 -26.55
C PRO A 70 -17.81 -11.04 -27.26
N ASN A 71 -17.82 -9.75 -27.57
CA ASN A 71 -18.83 -9.12 -28.41
C ASN A 71 -18.47 -9.25 -29.90
N GLN A 72 -19.49 -9.17 -30.79
CA GLN A 72 -19.34 -9.20 -32.24
C GLN A 72 -18.57 -10.45 -32.74
N GLN A 73 -18.94 -11.63 -32.22
CA GLN A 73 -18.23 -12.87 -32.53
C GLN A 73 -18.39 -13.27 -33.99
N ASN A 74 -19.57 -13.10 -34.58
CA ASN A 74 -19.82 -13.47 -35.98
C ASN A 74 -18.84 -12.78 -36.93
N ASP A 75 -18.69 -11.46 -36.81
CA ASP A 75 -17.80 -10.67 -37.67
C ASP A 75 -16.33 -11.06 -37.45
N LYS A 76 -15.94 -11.27 -36.18
CA LYS A 76 -14.56 -11.65 -35.83
C LYS A 76 -14.20 -13.06 -36.28
N LEU A 77 -15.13 -14.00 -36.14
CA LEU A 77 -14.93 -15.39 -36.56
C LEU A 77 -14.85 -15.48 -38.08
N ALA A 78 -15.66 -14.72 -38.84
CA ALA A 78 -15.54 -14.65 -40.29
C ALA A 78 -14.14 -14.19 -40.74
N ILE A 79 -13.58 -13.17 -40.08
CA ILE A 79 -12.20 -12.70 -40.35
C ILE A 79 -11.17 -13.79 -40.01
N ILE A 80 -11.33 -14.50 -38.89
CA ILE A 80 -10.42 -15.56 -38.47
C ILE A 80 -10.48 -16.75 -39.45
N GLU A 81 -11.68 -17.13 -39.90
CA GLU A 81 -11.90 -18.17 -40.90
C GLU A 81 -11.22 -17.82 -42.23
N ASP A 82 -11.40 -16.58 -42.72
CA ASP A 82 -10.71 -16.08 -43.92
C ASP A 82 -9.19 -16.18 -43.77
N MET A 83 -8.64 -15.72 -42.64
CA MET A 83 -7.21 -15.84 -42.36
C MET A 83 -6.74 -17.29 -42.31
N ASN A 84 -7.53 -18.19 -41.74
CA ASN A 84 -7.20 -19.61 -41.62
C ASN A 84 -7.11 -20.27 -43.00
N VAL A 85 -7.89 -19.84 -44.01
CA VAL A 85 -7.76 -20.34 -45.40
C VAL A 85 -6.36 -20.05 -45.96
N PHE A 86 -5.84 -18.84 -45.76
CA PHE A 86 -4.52 -18.45 -46.27
C PHE A 86 -3.36 -19.02 -45.44
N LEU A 87 -3.56 -19.20 -44.14
CA LEU A 87 -2.53 -19.63 -43.20
C LEU A 87 -2.53 -21.14 -42.93
N ALA A 88 -3.56 -21.89 -43.34
CA ALA A 88 -3.63 -23.34 -43.20
C ALA A 88 -2.41 -24.10 -43.76
N PRO A 89 -1.82 -23.71 -44.91
CA PRO A 89 -0.60 -24.36 -45.42
C PRO A 89 0.63 -24.17 -44.52
N LEU A 90 0.64 -23.16 -43.65
CA LEU A 90 1.71 -22.89 -42.69
C LEU A 90 1.57 -23.69 -41.38
N ARG A 91 0.54 -24.54 -41.25
CA ARG A 91 0.45 -25.53 -40.17
C ARG A 91 1.59 -26.53 -40.38
N LEU A 92 2.74 -26.22 -39.78
CA LEU A 92 3.96 -26.99 -39.91
C LEU A 92 3.66 -28.44 -39.50
N PRO A 93 3.69 -29.44 -40.41
CA PRO A 93 3.85 -30.81 -39.98
C PRO A 93 5.14 -30.91 -39.17
N ASN A 94 5.31 -31.96 -38.37
CA ASN A 94 6.52 -32.17 -37.58
C ASN A 94 7.73 -32.29 -38.55
N ILE A 95 8.36 -31.16 -38.89
CA ILE A 95 9.54 -31.13 -39.75
C ILE A 95 10.61 -31.80 -38.91
N ALA A 96 10.82 -33.10 -39.17
CA ALA A 96 12.04 -33.77 -38.77
C ALA A 96 13.16 -32.89 -39.34
N ALA A 97 14.03 -32.39 -38.46
CA ALA A 97 15.14 -31.55 -38.87
C ALA A 97 15.89 -32.31 -39.97
N GLU A 98 15.73 -31.88 -41.22
CA GLU A 98 16.54 -32.42 -42.30
C GLU A 98 17.99 -32.18 -41.89
N SER A 99 18.80 -33.23 -41.96
CA SER A 99 20.22 -33.23 -41.64
C SER A 99 21.00 -32.49 -42.72
N GLY A 100 20.64 -31.22 -42.96
CA GLY A 100 21.36 -30.32 -43.83
C GLY A 100 22.66 -29.86 -43.18
N ASN A 101 23.62 -29.45 -44.01
CA ASN A 101 24.91 -28.95 -43.55
C ASN A 101 24.73 -27.56 -42.89
N LYS A 102 24.50 -27.55 -41.57
CA LYS A 102 24.25 -26.33 -40.79
C LYS A 102 25.36 -25.29 -40.92
N GLU A 103 26.61 -25.72 -41.08
CA GLU A 103 27.75 -24.80 -41.27
C GLU A 103 27.68 -24.07 -42.62
N GLU A 104 27.24 -24.76 -43.67
CA GLU A 104 27.05 -24.18 -45.00
C GLU A 104 25.86 -23.23 -45.01
N THR A 105 24.74 -23.58 -44.38
CA THR A 105 23.60 -22.67 -44.21
C THR A 105 23.99 -21.42 -43.43
N PHE A 106 24.76 -21.57 -42.35
CA PHE A 106 25.27 -20.46 -41.55
C PHE A 106 26.17 -19.54 -42.38
N LYS A 107 27.06 -20.11 -43.21
CA LYS A 107 27.92 -19.36 -44.12
C LYS A 107 27.11 -18.59 -45.16
N THR A 108 26.10 -19.21 -45.76
CA THR A 108 25.20 -18.59 -46.74
C THR A 108 24.39 -17.45 -46.13
N LEU A 109 23.88 -17.64 -44.91
CA LEU A 109 23.18 -16.57 -44.16
C LEU A 109 24.10 -15.37 -43.93
N ARG A 110 25.35 -15.59 -43.49
CA ARG A 110 26.34 -14.51 -43.32
C ARG A 110 26.68 -13.80 -44.62
N GLN A 111 26.81 -14.51 -45.73
CA GLN A 111 27.01 -13.90 -47.04
C GLN A 111 25.82 -13.03 -47.45
N THR A 112 24.60 -13.48 -47.17
CA THR A 112 23.36 -12.72 -47.45
C THR A 112 23.31 -11.42 -46.65
N LEU A 113 23.74 -11.44 -45.38
CA LEU A 113 23.83 -10.23 -44.55
C LEU A 113 24.85 -9.20 -45.03
N MET A 114 25.78 -9.58 -45.91
CA MET A 114 26.76 -8.67 -46.52
C MET A 114 26.26 -8.04 -47.81
N LEU A 115 25.15 -8.52 -48.37
CA LEU A 115 24.56 -7.95 -49.58
C LEU A 115 23.97 -6.57 -49.28
N LYS A 116 24.21 -5.60 -50.17
CA LYS A 116 23.57 -4.29 -50.06
C LYS A 116 22.09 -4.41 -50.45
N PRO A 117 21.15 -3.92 -49.62
CA PRO A 117 19.75 -3.89 -49.98
C PRO A 117 19.53 -3.04 -51.23
N LYS A 118 18.60 -3.44 -52.11
CA LYS A 118 18.24 -2.70 -53.33
C LYS A 118 17.63 -1.33 -53.04
N GLN A 119 17.00 -1.18 -51.86
CA GLN A 119 16.45 0.08 -51.38
C GLN A 119 17.42 0.74 -50.39
N ASN A 120 17.50 2.06 -50.42
CA ASN A 120 18.43 2.82 -49.60
C ASN A 120 17.90 2.95 -48.16
N LEU A 121 18.13 1.91 -47.35
CA LEU A 121 17.69 1.80 -45.95
C LEU A 121 18.94 1.70 -45.03
N PRO A 122 19.52 2.83 -44.59
CA PRO A 122 20.75 2.84 -43.83
C PRO A 122 20.65 2.07 -42.49
N GLU A 123 19.50 2.13 -41.81
CA GLU A 123 19.27 1.40 -40.56
C GLU A 123 19.32 -0.12 -40.75
N LEU A 124 18.74 -0.63 -41.84
CA LEU A 124 18.78 -2.06 -42.18
C LEU A 124 20.23 -2.52 -42.42
N VAL A 125 21.02 -1.69 -43.12
CA VAL A 125 22.44 -1.97 -43.38
C VAL A 125 23.22 -2.05 -42.08
N THR A 126 23.02 -1.10 -41.17
CA THR A 126 23.66 -1.12 -39.85
C THR A 126 23.25 -2.36 -39.05
N ALA A 127 21.96 -2.68 -38.99
CA ALA A 127 21.47 -3.86 -38.25
C ALA A 127 22.03 -5.18 -38.83
N ALA A 128 22.05 -5.33 -40.15
CA ALA A 128 22.61 -6.51 -40.83
C ALA A 128 24.12 -6.64 -40.56
N GLN A 129 24.86 -5.53 -40.57
CA GLN A 129 26.28 -5.51 -40.21
C GLN A 129 26.50 -5.90 -38.75
N THR A 130 25.72 -5.36 -37.82
CA THR A 130 25.80 -5.70 -36.39
C THR A 130 25.53 -7.19 -36.16
N LEU A 131 24.49 -7.74 -36.79
CA LEU A 131 24.17 -9.17 -36.70
C LEU A 131 25.30 -10.02 -37.29
N ASN A 132 25.83 -9.66 -38.46
CA ASN A 132 26.93 -10.38 -39.09
C ASN A 132 28.21 -10.36 -38.24
N LEU A 133 28.52 -9.23 -37.58
CA LEU A 133 29.64 -9.11 -36.65
C LEU A 133 29.46 -9.98 -35.40
N ALA A 134 28.23 -10.06 -34.87
CA ALA A 134 27.93 -10.96 -33.75
C ALA A 134 28.08 -12.43 -34.16
N MET A 135 27.52 -12.80 -35.32
CA MET A 135 27.63 -14.15 -35.89
C MET A 135 29.08 -14.54 -36.22
N ALA A 136 29.95 -13.58 -36.55
CA ALA A 136 31.37 -13.83 -36.81
C ALA A 136 32.14 -14.43 -35.63
N LYS A 137 31.61 -14.26 -34.41
CA LYS A 137 32.20 -14.81 -33.17
C LYS A 137 31.90 -16.30 -33.00
N LEU A 138 30.89 -16.84 -33.69
CA LEU A 138 30.51 -18.24 -33.65
C LEU A 138 31.40 -19.03 -34.62
N LYS A 139 32.35 -19.79 -34.09
CA LYS A 139 33.40 -20.48 -34.88
C LYS A 139 33.25 -22.00 -34.93
N THR A 140 32.48 -22.59 -34.01
CA THR A 140 32.33 -24.04 -33.89
C THR A 140 30.90 -24.47 -34.20
N ALA A 141 30.72 -25.69 -34.72
CA ALA A 141 29.42 -26.29 -34.95
C ALA A 141 28.50 -26.22 -33.72
N LYS A 142 29.05 -26.48 -32.53
CA LYS A 142 28.32 -26.42 -31.25
C LYS A 142 27.82 -25.01 -30.92
N GLN A 143 28.57 -23.96 -31.24
CA GLN A 143 28.14 -22.57 -31.05
C GLN A 143 27.04 -22.17 -32.03
N ILE A 144 27.14 -22.63 -33.28
CA ILE A 144 26.12 -22.40 -34.31
C ILE A 144 24.81 -23.10 -33.93
N GLU A 145 24.89 -24.33 -33.43
CA GLU A 145 23.73 -25.09 -32.96
C GLU A 145 23.06 -24.45 -31.73
N ALA A 146 23.85 -23.97 -30.76
CA ALA A 146 23.32 -23.24 -29.60
C ALA A 146 22.62 -21.94 -30.03
N PHE A 147 23.19 -21.20 -31.00
CA PHE A 147 22.56 -20.00 -31.55
C PHE A 147 21.22 -20.32 -32.24
N GLU A 148 21.17 -21.36 -33.08
CA GLU A 148 19.93 -21.80 -33.72
C GLU A 148 18.86 -22.16 -32.68
N ALA A 149 19.23 -22.95 -31.67
CA ALA A 149 18.33 -23.36 -30.60
C ALA A 149 17.79 -22.15 -29.81
N ASP A 150 18.62 -21.14 -29.56
CA ASP A 150 18.24 -19.93 -28.85
C ASP A 150 17.29 -19.03 -29.67
N VAL A 151 17.58 -18.86 -30.97
CA VAL A 151 16.74 -18.06 -31.89
C VAL A 151 15.37 -18.71 -32.07
N PHE A 152 15.32 -20.03 -32.24
CA PHE A 152 14.07 -20.75 -32.48
C PHE A 152 13.41 -21.31 -31.21
N ARG A 153 13.96 -21.04 -30.01
CA ARG A 153 13.52 -21.60 -28.72
C ARG A 153 12.01 -21.52 -28.53
N TYR A 154 11.41 -20.37 -28.81
CA TYR A 154 9.97 -20.12 -28.66
C TYR A 154 9.19 -20.21 -29.97
N PHE A 155 9.85 -20.36 -31.12
CA PHE A 155 9.20 -20.30 -32.42
C PHE A 155 8.07 -21.34 -32.53
N ARG A 156 8.35 -22.59 -32.14
CA ARG A 156 7.34 -23.66 -32.12
C ARG A 156 6.16 -23.33 -31.21
N GLN A 157 6.43 -22.76 -30.02
CA GLN A 157 5.37 -22.35 -29.11
C GLN A 157 4.50 -21.22 -29.71
N GLN A 158 5.12 -20.25 -30.40
CA GLN A 158 4.38 -19.18 -31.07
C GLN A 158 3.56 -19.69 -32.25
N MET A 159 4.10 -20.62 -33.06
CA MET A 159 3.36 -21.25 -34.15
C MET A 159 2.17 -22.07 -33.63
N ASN A 160 2.35 -22.79 -32.52
CA ASN A 160 1.25 -23.50 -31.86
C ASN A 160 0.19 -22.52 -31.35
N ARG A 161 0.60 -21.41 -30.70
CA ARG A 161 -0.32 -20.36 -30.24
C ARG A 161 -1.11 -19.74 -31.39
N LEU A 162 -0.44 -19.44 -32.52
CA LEU A 162 -1.09 -18.94 -33.73
C LEU A 162 -2.11 -19.94 -34.26
N THR A 163 -1.72 -21.22 -34.36
CA THR A 163 -2.61 -22.29 -34.82
C THR A 163 -3.83 -22.43 -33.90
N THR A 164 -3.64 -22.40 -32.59
CA THR A 164 -4.74 -22.41 -31.61
C THR A 164 -5.63 -21.17 -31.72
N ALA A 165 -5.06 -19.99 -31.97
CA ALA A 165 -5.82 -18.76 -32.12
C ALA A 165 -6.65 -18.74 -33.42
N LEU A 166 -6.16 -19.38 -34.49
CA LEU A 166 -6.88 -19.54 -35.77
C LEU A 166 -8.01 -20.57 -35.70
N ASP A 167 -8.04 -21.42 -34.68
CA ASP A 167 -9.07 -22.43 -34.43
C ASP A 167 -10.14 -21.95 -33.43
N ALA A 168 -10.31 -20.63 -33.32
CA ALA A 168 -11.29 -20.03 -32.41
C ALA A 168 -12.72 -20.37 -32.84
N GLY A 169 -13.57 -20.69 -31.86
CA GLY A 169 -15.00 -20.92 -32.05
C GLY A 169 -15.88 -19.94 -31.27
N PRO A 170 -17.21 -20.02 -31.42
CA PRO A 170 -18.14 -19.21 -30.64
C PRO A 170 -18.02 -19.56 -29.15
N VAL A 171 -18.04 -18.53 -28.31
CA VAL A 171 -17.97 -18.65 -26.84
C VAL A 171 -19.23 -18.06 -26.24
N ALA A 172 -19.97 -18.86 -25.48
CA ALA A 172 -21.06 -18.41 -24.64
C ALA A 172 -20.71 -18.53 -23.15
N LEU A 173 -21.53 -17.91 -22.30
CA LEU A 173 -21.35 -17.94 -20.84
C LEU A 173 -21.30 -19.36 -20.26
N ARG A 174 -22.02 -20.31 -20.87
CA ARG A 174 -22.05 -21.73 -20.49
C ARG A 174 -20.73 -22.46 -20.80
N ASP A 175 -19.98 -21.96 -21.78
CA ASP A 175 -18.72 -22.55 -22.25
C ASP A 175 -17.52 -22.09 -21.41
N LEU A 176 -17.73 -21.11 -20.51
CA LEU A 176 -16.70 -20.67 -19.57
C LEU A 176 -16.32 -21.80 -18.61
N PRO A 177 -15.02 -22.01 -18.32
CA PRO A 177 -14.57 -22.94 -17.30
C PRO A 177 -15.25 -22.68 -15.96
N ALA A 178 -15.63 -23.75 -15.24
CA ALA A 178 -16.32 -23.65 -13.95
C ALA A 178 -15.56 -22.75 -12.96
N SER A 179 -14.23 -22.88 -12.90
CA SER A 179 -13.36 -22.07 -12.04
C SER A 179 -13.40 -20.57 -12.31
N ILE A 180 -13.75 -20.15 -13.52
CA ILE A 180 -13.93 -18.74 -13.89
C ILE A 180 -15.38 -18.33 -13.64
N ARG A 181 -16.33 -19.16 -14.07
CA ARG A 181 -17.77 -18.89 -13.91
C ARG A 181 -18.15 -18.70 -12.44
N GLU A 182 -17.68 -19.57 -11.56
CA GLU A 182 -17.96 -19.53 -10.11
C GLU A 182 -17.34 -18.32 -9.40
N ARG A 183 -16.29 -17.70 -9.97
CA ARG A 183 -15.72 -16.45 -9.43
C ARG A 183 -16.64 -15.24 -9.64
N TYR A 184 -17.56 -15.33 -10.59
CA TYR A 184 -18.46 -14.23 -10.96
C TYR A 184 -19.95 -14.54 -10.78
N LEU A 185 -20.35 -15.82 -10.76
CA LEU A 185 -21.74 -16.24 -10.66
C LEU A 185 -21.91 -17.21 -9.49
N ALA A 186 -22.73 -16.84 -8.53
CA ALA A 186 -23.10 -17.71 -7.43
C ALA A 186 -24.17 -18.73 -7.86
N ALA A 187 -24.23 -19.86 -7.15
CA ALA A 187 -25.21 -20.91 -7.41
C ALA A 187 -26.68 -20.43 -7.33
N ASN A 188 -26.93 -19.37 -6.56
CA ASN A 188 -28.26 -18.77 -6.41
C ASN A 188 -28.60 -17.70 -7.47
N GLY A 189 -27.81 -17.58 -8.53
CA GLY A 189 -28.03 -16.63 -9.63
C GLY A 189 -27.47 -15.23 -9.41
N ARG A 190 -27.00 -14.91 -8.20
CA ARG A 190 -26.33 -13.62 -7.93
C ARG A 190 -25.03 -13.49 -8.71
N ALA A 191 -24.74 -12.29 -9.18
CA ALA A 191 -23.60 -12.00 -10.04
C ALA A 191 -22.71 -10.93 -9.42
N ARG A 192 -21.39 -11.17 -9.48
CA ARG A 192 -20.37 -10.26 -8.99
C ARG A 192 -20.06 -9.18 -10.03
N VAL A 193 -19.90 -7.95 -9.56
CA VAL A 193 -19.31 -6.84 -10.31
C VAL A 193 -18.01 -6.44 -9.62
N GLN A 194 -16.89 -6.50 -10.35
CA GLN A 194 -15.58 -6.13 -9.86
C GLN A 194 -15.17 -4.79 -10.48
N VAL A 195 -14.89 -3.79 -9.65
CA VAL A 195 -14.63 -2.41 -10.08
C VAL A 195 -13.18 -2.06 -9.79
N TYR A 196 -12.47 -1.64 -10.83
CA TYR A 196 -11.07 -1.24 -10.77
C TYR A 196 -10.95 0.28 -10.76
N PRO A 197 -10.08 0.83 -9.91
CA PRO A 197 -9.80 2.25 -9.85
C PRO A 197 -8.97 2.69 -11.06
N ARG A 198 -9.15 3.94 -11.47
CA ARG A 198 -8.31 4.60 -12.47
C ARG A 198 -7.02 5.14 -11.89
N ASP A 199 -7.12 5.70 -10.70
CA ASP A 199 -6.01 6.35 -10.01
C ASP A 199 -5.32 5.37 -9.05
N ASP A 200 -4.10 5.71 -8.65
CA ASP A 200 -3.36 4.97 -7.63
C ASP A 200 -4.01 5.16 -6.25
N LEU A 201 -4.42 4.04 -5.64
CA LEU A 201 -5.10 4.05 -4.34
C LEU A 201 -4.13 4.06 -3.14
N GLU A 202 -2.81 4.11 -3.37
CA GLU A 202 -1.85 4.44 -2.32
C GLU A 202 -1.99 5.90 -1.84
N ASP A 203 -2.61 6.79 -2.64
CA ASP A 203 -3.03 8.12 -2.21
C ASP A 203 -4.36 8.07 -1.44
N PRO A 204 -4.38 8.45 -0.15
CA PRO A 204 -5.61 8.49 0.65
C PRO A 204 -6.74 9.34 0.05
N ALA A 205 -6.42 10.39 -0.71
CA ALA A 205 -7.41 11.24 -1.35
C ALA A 205 -8.07 10.53 -2.54
N ALA A 206 -7.27 9.89 -3.40
CA ALA A 206 -7.76 9.07 -4.50
C ALA A 206 -8.60 7.88 -4.00
N LEU A 207 -8.12 7.20 -2.94
CA LEU A 207 -8.86 6.13 -2.27
C LEU A 207 -10.24 6.59 -1.79
N ARG A 208 -10.29 7.71 -1.05
CA ARG A 208 -11.57 8.25 -0.56
C ARG A 208 -12.49 8.62 -1.72
N LYS A 209 -11.98 9.32 -2.73
CA LYS A 209 -12.76 9.77 -3.89
C LYS A 209 -13.37 8.59 -4.67
N PHE A 210 -12.56 7.56 -4.92
CA PHE A 210 -13.00 6.34 -5.60
C PHE A 210 -14.08 5.59 -4.80
N VAL A 211 -13.85 5.38 -3.50
CA VAL A 211 -14.81 4.67 -2.63
C VAL A 211 -16.12 5.45 -2.51
N ASP A 212 -16.06 6.76 -2.27
CA ASP A 212 -17.24 7.60 -2.10
C ASP A 212 -18.06 7.65 -3.41
N ALA A 213 -17.42 7.80 -4.58
CA ALA A 213 -18.09 7.81 -5.88
C ALA A 213 -18.79 6.48 -6.22
N VAL A 214 -18.15 5.34 -5.92
CA VAL A 214 -18.75 4.03 -6.16
C VAL A 214 -19.90 3.76 -5.18
N ARG A 215 -19.77 4.16 -3.90
CA ARG A 215 -20.81 3.97 -2.88
C ARG A 215 -22.02 4.87 -3.05
N GLU A 216 -21.88 6.02 -3.71
CA GLU A 216 -23.02 6.86 -4.10
C GLU A 216 -23.98 6.11 -5.04
N ILE A 217 -23.44 5.31 -5.96
CA ILE A 217 -24.21 4.48 -6.89
C ILE A 217 -24.64 3.16 -6.24
N ALA A 218 -23.77 2.58 -5.43
CA ALA A 218 -23.97 1.26 -4.83
C ALA A 218 -23.52 1.25 -3.35
N PRO A 219 -24.44 1.54 -2.41
CA PRO A 219 -24.11 1.66 -0.98
C PRO A 219 -23.50 0.39 -0.36
N GLU A 220 -23.90 -0.77 -0.88
CA GLU A 220 -23.43 -2.10 -0.45
C GLU A 220 -22.04 -2.48 -1.03
N ALA A 221 -21.36 -1.57 -1.72
CA ALA A 221 -20.01 -1.78 -2.23
C ALA A 221 -19.04 -2.14 -1.10
N THR A 222 -18.26 -3.20 -1.31
CA THR A 222 -17.25 -3.72 -0.38
C THR A 222 -15.94 -4.02 -1.09
N GLY A 223 -15.02 -4.74 -0.46
CA GLY A 223 -13.71 -5.08 -0.99
C GLY A 223 -12.61 -4.20 -0.40
N SER A 224 -11.37 -4.48 -0.82
CA SER A 224 -10.18 -3.96 -0.13
C SER A 224 -10.14 -2.42 0.01
N PRO A 225 -10.45 -1.60 -1.01
CA PRO A 225 -10.48 -0.13 -0.87
C PRO A 225 -11.45 0.35 0.22
N VAL A 226 -12.64 -0.23 0.23
CA VAL A 226 -13.70 0.10 1.17
C VAL A 226 -13.31 -0.31 2.59
N GLU A 227 -12.81 -1.53 2.75
CA GLU A 227 -12.39 -2.08 4.03
C GLU A 227 -11.25 -1.23 4.64
N ILE A 228 -10.25 -0.87 3.85
CA ILE A 228 -9.12 -0.05 4.30
C ILE A 228 -9.59 1.34 4.75
N LEU A 229 -10.44 2.00 3.96
CA LEU A 229 -10.95 3.33 4.29
C LEU A 229 -11.81 3.31 5.57
N GLU A 230 -12.73 2.36 5.69
CA GLU A 230 -13.61 2.25 6.85
C GLU A 230 -12.85 1.80 8.10
N ALA A 231 -11.90 0.87 7.97
CA ALA A 231 -11.02 0.49 9.08
C ALA A 231 -10.21 1.69 9.59
N GLY A 232 -9.67 2.52 8.68
CA GLY A 232 -8.99 3.75 9.03
C GLY A 232 -9.89 4.73 9.80
N ARG A 233 -11.10 4.97 9.31
CA ARG A 233 -12.11 5.81 9.99
C ARG A 233 -12.43 5.26 11.39
N ALA A 234 -12.67 3.95 11.50
CA ALA A 234 -12.97 3.30 12.77
C ALA A 234 -11.81 3.40 13.77
N VAL A 235 -10.58 3.22 13.32
CA VAL A 235 -9.38 3.33 14.17
C VAL A 235 -9.18 4.76 14.64
N VAL A 236 -9.28 5.75 13.76
CA VAL A 236 -9.17 7.17 14.14
C VAL A 236 -10.23 7.53 15.18
N ASN A 237 -11.50 7.16 14.93
CA ASN A 237 -12.59 7.41 15.87
C ASN A 237 -12.35 6.73 17.24
N SER A 238 -11.85 5.49 17.21
CA SER A 238 -11.54 4.73 18.43
C SER A 238 -10.41 5.37 19.24
N VAL A 239 -9.36 5.85 18.57
CA VAL A 239 -8.23 6.53 19.22
C VAL A 239 -8.66 7.87 19.79
N VAL A 240 -9.43 8.67 19.05
CA VAL A 240 -9.96 9.95 19.57
C VAL A 240 -10.84 9.71 20.78
N THR A 241 -11.71 8.70 20.72
CA THR A 241 -12.56 8.30 21.86
C THR A 241 -11.72 7.84 23.04
N ALA A 242 -10.71 6.98 22.81
CA ALA A 242 -9.80 6.50 23.85
C ALA A 242 -9.00 7.66 24.47
N ALA A 243 -8.52 8.61 23.69
CA ALA A 243 -7.80 9.77 24.18
C ALA A 243 -8.71 10.66 25.04
N ALA A 244 -9.96 10.89 24.62
CA ALA A 244 -10.94 11.64 25.41
C ALA A 244 -11.27 10.94 26.73
N ILE A 245 -11.53 9.62 26.70
CA ILE A 245 -11.79 8.82 27.91
C ILE A 245 -10.57 8.84 28.83
N SER A 246 -9.37 8.59 28.30
CA SER A 246 -8.12 8.64 29.07
C SER A 246 -7.93 10.01 29.72
N LEU A 247 -8.18 11.10 29.00
CA LEU A 247 -8.08 12.45 29.55
C LEU A 247 -9.04 12.65 30.72
N ILE A 248 -10.30 12.24 30.58
CA ILE A 248 -11.32 12.38 31.64
C ILE A 248 -10.92 11.53 32.87
N VAL A 249 -10.59 10.25 32.66
CA VAL A 249 -10.25 9.32 33.74
C VAL A 249 -8.97 9.77 34.47
N VAL A 250 -7.93 10.14 33.73
CA VAL A 250 -6.66 10.62 34.32
C VAL A 250 -6.88 11.95 35.03
N SER A 251 -7.67 12.88 34.47
CA SER A 251 -8.01 14.14 35.14
C SER A 251 -8.73 13.90 36.48
N GLY A 252 -9.70 12.98 36.49
CA GLY A 252 -10.40 12.57 37.71
C GLY A 252 -9.46 11.94 38.73
N MET A 253 -8.57 11.05 38.30
CA MET A 253 -7.57 10.41 39.16
C MET A 253 -6.60 11.42 39.77
N VAL A 254 -6.07 12.35 38.96
CA VAL A 254 -5.20 13.44 39.45
C VAL A 254 -5.94 14.32 40.45
N PHE A 255 -7.21 14.65 40.17
CA PHE A 255 -8.03 15.42 41.08
C PHE A 255 -8.23 14.71 42.43
N LEU A 256 -8.45 13.39 42.43
CA LEU A 256 -8.55 12.61 43.66
C LEU A 256 -7.23 12.58 44.44
N ILE A 257 -6.09 12.48 43.75
CA ILE A 257 -4.76 12.45 44.39
C ILE A 257 -4.38 13.82 44.98
N LEU A 258 -4.67 14.91 44.27
CA LEU A 258 -4.25 16.26 44.65
C LEU A 258 -5.34 17.06 45.39
N SER A 259 -6.59 16.59 45.38
CA SER A 259 -7.77 17.21 46.00
C SER A 259 -7.93 18.71 45.74
N SER A 260 -7.40 19.20 44.61
CA SER A 260 -7.37 20.62 44.24
C SER A 260 -7.47 20.79 42.74
N THR A 261 -8.44 21.58 42.30
CA THR A 261 -8.64 21.90 40.88
C THR A 261 -7.44 22.65 40.30
N ARG A 262 -6.79 23.52 41.08
CA ARG A 262 -5.63 24.30 40.65
C ARG A 262 -4.42 23.42 40.37
N ASP A 263 -4.11 22.54 41.30
CA ASP A 263 -2.96 21.64 41.21
C ASP A 263 -3.18 20.57 40.13
N THR A 264 -4.44 20.13 39.96
CA THR A 264 -4.83 19.27 38.84
C THR A 264 -4.58 19.97 37.51
N ALA A 265 -5.00 21.23 37.37
CA ALA A 265 -4.74 22.01 36.17
C ALA A 265 -3.24 22.22 35.92
N MET A 266 -2.43 22.42 36.97
CA MET A 266 -0.97 22.52 36.83
C MET A 266 -0.33 21.27 36.23
N VAL A 267 -0.84 20.08 36.55
CA VAL A 267 -0.36 18.82 35.96
C VAL A 267 -0.88 18.65 34.53
N LEU A 268 -2.15 18.95 34.28
CA LEU A 268 -2.79 18.71 32.99
C LEU A 268 -2.37 19.69 31.90
N ILE A 269 -2.10 20.96 32.23
CA ILE A 269 -1.74 21.98 31.22
C ILE A 269 -0.43 21.62 30.48
N PRO A 270 0.70 21.31 31.15
CA PRO A 270 1.92 20.86 30.47
C PRO A 270 1.72 19.57 29.67
N LEU A 271 0.86 18.66 30.16
CA LEU A 271 0.55 17.40 29.48
C LEU A 271 -0.20 17.62 28.16
N VAL A 272 -1.26 18.43 28.19
CA VAL A 272 -2.04 18.78 26.99
C VAL A 272 -1.16 19.54 26.00
N LEU A 273 -0.32 20.46 26.49
CA LEU A 273 0.63 21.17 25.63
C LEU A 273 1.64 20.22 24.99
N ALA A 274 2.15 19.23 25.73
CA ALA A 274 3.03 18.20 25.19
C ALA A 274 2.34 17.34 24.13
N ALA A 275 1.07 16.98 24.32
CA ALA A 275 0.29 16.26 23.31
C ALA A 275 0.11 17.10 22.03
N LEU A 276 -0.20 18.40 22.16
CA LEU A 276 -0.30 19.32 21.02
C LEU A 276 1.04 19.45 20.28
N TYR A 277 2.16 19.60 21.01
CA TYR A 277 3.48 19.64 20.39
C TYR A 277 3.89 18.31 19.78
N THR A 278 3.44 17.17 20.31
CA THR A 278 3.66 15.86 19.68
C THR A 278 2.95 15.79 18.31
N VAL A 279 1.69 16.23 18.24
CA VAL A 279 0.95 16.33 16.97
C VAL A 279 1.55 17.38 16.02
N ALA A 280 2.10 18.48 16.54
CA ALA A 280 2.81 19.45 15.71
C ALA A 280 4.12 18.87 15.16
N ALA A 281 4.85 18.13 15.99
CA ALA A 281 6.11 17.50 15.61
C ALA A 281 5.91 16.45 14.51
N THR A 282 4.80 15.69 14.52
CA THR A 282 4.49 14.74 13.44
C THR A 282 4.34 15.44 12.08
N VAL A 283 3.85 16.68 12.06
CA VAL A 283 3.74 17.50 10.84
C VAL A 283 5.11 18.03 10.41
N ILE A 284 5.92 18.52 11.34
CA ILE A 284 7.24 19.10 11.05
C ILE A 284 8.24 18.04 10.60
N LEU A 285 8.21 16.86 11.22
CA LEU A 285 9.10 15.73 10.93
C LEU A 285 8.60 14.85 9.77
N SER A 286 7.47 15.20 9.14
CA SER A 286 6.84 14.41 8.07
C SER A 286 6.60 12.95 8.47
N MET A 287 6.15 12.73 9.72
CA MET A 287 5.83 11.42 10.26
C MET A 287 4.31 11.27 10.36
N PRO A 288 3.62 10.76 9.32
CA PRO A 288 2.17 10.59 9.37
C PRO A 288 1.77 9.59 10.46
N PHE A 289 0.58 9.79 11.01
CA PHE A 289 -0.05 8.77 11.84
C PHE A 289 -0.40 7.56 10.98
N ASN A 290 -0.33 6.37 11.55
CA ASN A 290 -0.67 5.11 10.91
C ASN A 290 -1.34 4.19 11.93
N PHE A 291 -1.81 3.02 11.48
CA PHE A 291 -2.50 2.05 12.34
C PHE A 291 -1.73 1.64 13.60
N ALA A 292 -0.40 1.69 13.58
CA ALA A 292 0.44 1.34 14.72
C ALA A 292 0.71 2.57 15.62
N ASN A 293 1.29 3.65 15.09
CA ASN A 293 1.75 4.77 15.92
C ASN A 293 0.62 5.69 16.42
N VAL A 294 -0.62 5.55 15.95
CA VAL A 294 -1.74 6.38 16.39
C VAL A 294 -2.08 6.18 17.87
N ILE A 295 -1.77 5.01 18.43
CA ILE A 295 -2.03 4.69 19.85
C ILE A 295 -1.19 5.54 20.83
N VAL A 296 -0.20 6.28 20.33
CA VAL A 296 0.67 7.10 21.17
C VAL A 296 -0.10 8.21 21.88
N LEU A 297 -1.14 8.77 21.26
CA LEU A 297 -1.93 9.85 21.86
C LEU A 297 -2.60 9.46 23.20
N PRO A 298 -3.40 8.38 23.30
CA PRO A 298 -3.96 7.95 24.57
C PRO A 298 -2.90 7.47 25.57
N LEU A 299 -1.80 6.85 25.12
CA LEU A 299 -0.71 6.40 26.00
C LEU A 299 0.05 7.56 26.63
N LEU A 300 0.29 8.63 25.87
CA LEU A 300 0.96 9.85 26.34
C LEU A 300 0.24 10.44 27.54
N ILE A 301 -1.10 10.48 27.52
CA ILE A 301 -1.91 11.01 28.63
C ILE A 301 -1.65 10.23 29.92
N GLY A 302 -1.60 8.90 29.83
CA GLY A 302 -1.37 8.04 31.00
C GLY A 302 0.08 8.10 31.51
N LEU A 303 1.07 8.07 30.62
CA LEU A 303 2.48 8.06 31.01
C LEU A 303 3.00 9.44 31.42
N GLY A 304 2.54 10.50 30.74
CA GLY A 304 3.04 11.85 30.90
C GLY A 304 2.59 12.55 32.17
N VAL A 305 1.48 12.11 32.76
CA VAL A 305 0.90 12.74 33.96
C VAL A 305 1.77 12.51 35.21
N ALA A 306 2.49 11.39 35.28
CA ALA A 306 3.23 10.95 36.47
C ALA A 306 4.30 11.98 36.90
N SER A 307 5.06 12.50 35.94
CA SER A 307 6.10 13.50 36.19
C SER A 307 5.54 14.78 36.83
N GLY A 308 4.37 15.24 36.36
CA GLY A 308 3.69 16.40 36.92
C GLY A 308 3.19 16.14 38.34
N ILE A 309 2.59 14.97 38.61
CA ILE A 309 2.13 14.59 39.95
C ILE A 309 3.29 14.59 40.95
N HIS A 310 4.42 13.97 40.61
CA HIS A 310 5.58 13.92 41.50
C HIS A 310 6.13 15.32 41.84
N LEU A 311 6.24 16.20 40.85
CA LEU A 311 6.75 17.57 41.05
C LEU A 311 5.77 18.44 41.84
N VAL A 312 4.47 18.36 41.56
CA VAL A 312 3.44 19.10 42.30
C VAL A 312 3.35 18.60 43.75
N SER A 313 3.37 17.29 43.96
CA SER A 313 3.37 16.70 45.30
C SER A 313 4.62 17.11 46.10
N ARG A 314 5.80 17.18 45.46
CA ARG A 314 7.00 17.69 46.13
C ARG A 314 6.88 19.18 46.46
N ALA A 315 6.34 19.99 45.56
CA ALA A 315 6.11 21.42 45.81
C ALA A 315 5.13 21.66 46.98
N ARG A 316 4.12 20.79 47.14
CA ARG A 316 3.24 20.79 48.33
C ARG A 316 3.98 20.46 49.61
N ALA A 317 4.81 19.41 49.58
CA ALA A 317 5.54 18.95 50.76
C ALA A 317 6.56 19.99 51.25
N GLU A 318 7.19 20.72 50.32
CA GLU A 318 8.17 21.77 50.64
C GLU A 318 7.54 23.16 50.82
N ASN A 319 6.23 23.29 50.60
CA ASN A 319 5.50 24.57 50.55
C ASN A 319 6.16 25.63 49.65
N SER A 320 6.96 25.20 48.66
CA SER A 320 7.75 26.06 47.80
C SER A 320 8.11 25.34 46.51
N ALA A 321 7.70 25.92 45.38
CA ALA A 321 8.09 25.45 44.05
C ALA A 321 9.61 25.52 43.88
N ALA A 322 10.24 26.61 44.34
CA ALA A 322 11.70 26.78 44.24
C ALA A 322 12.45 25.68 45.02
N ALA A 323 11.99 25.34 46.22
CA ALA A 323 12.60 24.26 47.02
C ALA A 323 12.38 22.88 46.36
N ALA A 324 11.20 22.62 45.80
CA ALA A 324 10.93 21.37 45.09
C ALA A 324 11.78 21.22 43.81
N PHE A 325 11.99 22.28 43.04
CA PHE A 325 12.86 22.24 41.86
C PHE A 325 14.37 22.24 42.21
N ALA A 326 14.75 22.69 43.40
CA ALA A 326 16.11 22.54 43.92
C ALA A 326 16.37 21.13 44.52
N SER A 327 15.32 20.34 44.75
CA SER A 327 15.43 19.00 45.32
C SER A 327 15.93 17.95 44.31
N THR A 328 15.97 16.68 44.73
CA THR A 328 16.31 15.55 43.85
C THR A 328 15.18 15.14 42.91
N THR A 329 13.94 15.60 43.13
CA THR A 329 12.75 15.17 42.36
C THR A 329 12.83 15.48 40.86
N PRO A 330 13.23 16.68 40.39
CA PRO A 330 13.36 16.93 38.95
C PRO A 330 14.40 16.02 38.27
N ARG A 331 15.51 15.73 38.97
CA ARG A 331 16.53 14.79 38.47
C ARG A 331 15.97 13.38 38.38
N ALA A 332 15.25 12.92 39.42
CA ALA A 332 14.59 11.61 39.41
C ALA A 332 13.57 11.49 38.26
N VAL A 333 12.76 12.52 38.03
CA VAL A 333 11.81 12.60 36.91
C VAL A 333 12.54 12.54 35.57
N MET A 334 13.64 13.27 35.42
CA MET A 334 14.46 13.24 34.21
C MET A 334 15.05 11.86 33.95
N PHE A 335 15.63 11.20 34.96
CA PHE A 335 16.16 9.84 34.81
C PHE A 335 15.07 8.83 34.46
N SER A 336 13.90 8.90 35.12
CA SER A 336 12.75 8.05 34.81
C SER A 336 12.27 8.23 33.37
N ALA A 337 12.18 9.48 32.90
CA ALA A 337 11.83 9.78 31.51
C ALA A 337 12.90 9.25 30.53
N LEU A 338 14.19 9.42 30.82
CA LEU A 338 15.29 8.90 30.00
C LEU A 338 15.26 7.37 29.90
N THR A 339 14.98 6.65 30.98
CA THR A 339 14.80 5.19 30.95
C THR A 339 13.63 4.80 30.07
N THR A 340 12.53 5.55 30.12
CA THR A 340 11.34 5.30 29.30
C THR A 340 11.61 5.60 27.81
N ILE A 341 12.32 6.69 27.52
CA ILE A 341 12.80 7.03 26.17
C ILE A 341 13.72 5.93 25.64
N ALA A 342 14.64 5.41 26.45
CA ALA A 342 15.50 4.29 26.04
C ALA A 342 14.70 3.02 25.74
N SER A 343 13.69 2.72 26.56
CA SER A 343 12.80 1.58 26.36
C SER A 343 12.03 1.68 25.04
N PHE A 344 11.35 2.79 24.78
CA PHE A 344 10.65 2.99 23.50
C PHE A 344 11.60 3.21 22.31
N GLY A 345 12.77 3.78 22.55
CA GLY A 345 13.83 3.90 21.56
C GLY A 345 14.34 2.54 21.07
N SER A 346 14.30 1.50 21.92
CA SER A 346 14.61 0.14 21.47
C SER A 346 13.59 -0.39 20.45
N LEU A 347 12.31 0.01 20.54
CA LEU A 347 11.28 -0.33 19.55
C LEU A 347 11.52 0.38 18.22
N ALA A 348 12.10 1.58 18.23
CA ALA A 348 12.45 2.34 17.02
C ALA A 348 13.43 1.58 16.11
N ILE A 349 14.22 0.65 16.67
CA ILE A 349 15.22 -0.16 15.94
C ILE A 349 14.58 -1.44 15.34
N SER A 350 13.27 -1.63 15.49
CA SER A 350 12.56 -2.81 14.97
C SER A 350 12.62 -2.90 13.44
N GLY A 351 12.83 -4.10 12.90
CA GLY A 351 12.73 -4.35 11.45
C GLY A 351 11.31 -4.23 10.89
N HIS A 352 10.28 -4.20 11.75
CA HIS A 352 8.91 -3.97 11.33
C HIS A 352 8.57 -2.47 11.42
N ARG A 353 8.21 -1.85 10.28
CA ARG A 353 8.07 -0.38 10.20
C ARG A 353 6.97 0.17 11.11
N GLY A 354 5.89 -0.58 11.31
CA GLY A 354 4.83 -0.17 12.24
C GLY A 354 5.32 -0.02 13.69
N THR A 355 6.12 -0.97 14.17
CA THR A 355 6.65 -0.95 15.55
C THR A 355 7.78 0.06 15.69
N ALA A 356 8.62 0.22 14.66
CA ALA A 356 9.62 1.27 14.60
C ALA A 356 8.99 2.67 14.73
N SER A 357 8.00 2.98 13.88
CA SER A 357 7.32 4.29 13.90
C SER A 357 6.60 4.59 15.21
N MET A 358 6.07 3.55 15.88
CA MET A 358 5.48 3.67 17.21
C MET A 358 6.53 4.00 18.27
N GLY A 359 7.68 3.32 18.24
CA GLY A 359 8.80 3.57 19.16
C GLY A 359 9.39 4.98 19.01
N GLU A 360 9.59 5.43 17.77
CA GLU A 360 10.06 6.78 17.44
C GLU A 360 9.13 7.85 18.01
N LEU A 361 7.82 7.71 17.76
CA LEU A 361 6.83 8.69 18.21
C LEU A 361 6.65 8.67 19.74
N LEU A 362 6.72 7.51 20.38
CA LEU A 362 6.68 7.41 21.85
C LEU A 362 7.89 8.08 22.49
N ALA A 363 9.10 7.77 22.02
CA ALA A 363 10.33 8.37 22.51
C ALA A 363 10.31 9.90 22.36
N LEU A 364 9.89 10.40 21.19
CA LEU A 364 9.71 11.81 20.92
C LEU A 364 8.68 12.44 21.87
N SER A 365 7.51 11.82 22.02
CA SER A 365 6.43 12.34 22.84
C SER A 365 6.78 12.45 24.32
N ILE A 366 7.55 11.50 24.86
CA ILE A 366 8.02 11.55 26.25
C ILE A 366 9.10 12.62 26.41
N GLY A 367 9.98 12.76 25.43
CA GLY A 367 10.95 13.87 25.41
C GLY A 367 10.25 15.24 25.45
N ILE A 368 9.25 15.44 24.60
CA ILE A 368 8.43 16.66 24.58
C ILE A 368 7.71 16.85 25.92
N THR A 369 7.13 15.77 26.47
CA THR A 369 6.43 15.82 27.77
C THR A 369 7.35 16.20 28.91
N LEU A 370 8.58 15.67 28.94
CA LEU A 370 9.60 16.01 29.92
C LEU A 370 9.96 17.50 29.83
N VAL A 371 10.22 18.00 28.61
CA VAL A 371 10.54 19.42 28.40
C VAL A 371 9.38 20.32 28.83
N CYS A 372 8.16 20.01 28.42
CA CYS A 372 6.97 20.76 28.82
C CYS A 372 6.80 20.76 30.34
N THR A 373 6.97 19.61 30.98
CA THR A 373 6.85 19.49 32.44
C THR A 373 7.93 20.30 33.14
N LEU A 374 9.20 20.22 32.74
CA LEU A 374 10.29 20.92 33.42
C LEU A 374 10.34 22.43 33.14
N MET A 375 9.77 22.90 32.03
CA MET A 375 9.75 24.32 31.67
C MET A 375 8.44 25.02 32.04
N VAL A 376 7.30 24.40 31.74
CA VAL A 376 5.98 25.03 31.89
C VAL A 376 5.47 24.91 33.31
N LEU A 377 5.67 23.76 33.98
CA LEU A 377 5.19 23.57 35.35
C LEU A 377 5.77 24.58 36.35
N PRO A 378 7.09 24.87 36.40
CA PRO A 378 7.61 25.89 37.32
C PRO A 378 7.07 27.30 37.02
N ALA A 379 6.85 27.63 35.74
CA ALA A 379 6.23 28.90 35.36
C ALA A 379 4.78 28.99 35.86
N LEU A 380 4.00 27.91 35.72
CA LEU A 380 2.63 27.83 36.24
C LEU A 380 2.59 27.90 37.76
N MET A 381 3.51 27.24 38.46
CA MET A 381 3.61 27.28 39.93
C MET A 381 4.00 28.68 40.47
N ARG A 382 4.68 29.50 39.65
CA ARG A 382 4.96 30.89 40.01
C ARG A 382 3.73 31.78 39.89
N LEU A 383 2.86 31.52 38.92
CA LEU A 383 1.61 32.26 38.71
C LEU A 383 0.52 31.83 39.70
N TRP A 384 0.44 30.53 40.00
CA TRP A 384 -0.45 29.98 41.02
C TRP A 384 0.38 29.25 42.08
N PRO A 385 0.54 29.82 43.28
CA PRO A 385 1.20 29.14 44.38
C PRO A 385 0.50 27.83 44.73
N VAL A 386 1.30 26.79 44.95
CA VAL A 386 0.82 25.45 45.29
C VAL A 386 0.15 25.47 46.68
N ARG A 387 -0.96 24.74 46.84
CA ARG A 387 -1.70 24.71 48.11
C ARG A 387 -0.92 23.92 49.17
N PRO A 388 -0.66 24.46 50.37
CA PRO A 388 0.09 23.77 51.42
C PRO A 388 -0.62 22.49 51.88
N LYS A 389 0.16 21.46 52.24
CA LYS A 389 -0.34 20.14 52.63
C LYS A 389 -1.24 20.16 53.89
N ASP A 390 -1.07 21.17 54.74
CA ASP A 390 -1.76 21.31 56.03
C ASP A 390 -3.06 22.15 55.95
N ALA A 391 -3.52 22.52 54.75
CA ALA A 391 -4.75 23.29 54.54
C ALA A 391 -5.90 22.37 54.07
N SER A 392 -6.28 21.39 54.91
CA SER A 392 -7.53 20.62 54.79
C SER A 392 -8.58 21.15 55.73
#